data_AF-A0A971GWT2-F1
#
_entry.id   AF-A0A971GWT2-F1
#
_cell.length_a   1.000
_cell.length_b   1.000
_cell.length_c   1.000
_cell.angle_alpha   90.00
_cell.angle_beta   90.00
_cell.angle_gamma   90.00
#
_symmetry.space_group_name_H-M   'P 1'
#
loop_
_entity.id
_entity.type
_entity.pdbx_description
1 polymer ?
#
loop_
_entity_poly.entity_id
_entity_poly.type
_entity_poly.pdbx_seq_one_letter_code
_entity_poly.pdbx_strand_id
1 'polypeptide(L)'
;MLTYIKARLVYSPTVTLNDSLDVFDTNTAVDLGYANLACAFLRAAGIPAKPVIGGVLSDATLGWAWPVPEGGARRWWILVYYPDRGWVPSDPYRTTNWVDSVHLAVVPSDFGLNYLYVTRTDHRESSMTMVDELARPDDFPAGDGTSLLMAGPPSVKALLQAEPSVYSLALDASAPVTSFTITLASRRCNPAWQLTEQAEWITPSLTSGSTPATVEFTVDASALEPGWHQSELLLSTADGEYVPYTRSIPIHLILGDPLQHVYMPLARR
;
A
#
# COMPACT_ATOMS: atom_id res chain seq x y z
N MET A 1 -4.06 -7.95 -13.20
CA MET A 1 -4.56 -9.21 -12.59
C MET A 1 -6.00 -9.10 -12.13
N LEU A 2 -6.35 -8.16 -11.24
CA LEU A 2 -7.75 -8.00 -10.78
C LEU A 2 -8.72 -7.70 -11.93
N THR A 3 -8.30 -6.89 -12.92
CA THR A 3 -9.07 -6.64 -14.15
C THR A 3 -9.36 -7.92 -14.94
N TYR A 4 -8.41 -8.87 -14.96
CA TYR A 4 -8.62 -10.17 -15.62
C TYR A 4 -9.69 -10.97 -14.88
N ILE A 5 -9.61 -11.05 -13.55
CA ILE A 5 -10.60 -11.75 -12.72
C ILE A 5 -11.99 -11.18 -12.93
N LYS A 6 -12.14 -9.85 -12.85
CA LYS A 6 -13.42 -9.18 -13.10
C LYS A 6 -13.98 -9.47 -14.48
N ALA A 7 -13.13 -9.46 -15.51
CA ALA A 7 -13.55 -9.71 -16.88
C ALA A 7 -13.86 -11.19 -17.17
N ARG A 8 -13.27 -12.11 -16.42
CA ARG A 8 -13.35 -13.55 -16.67
C ARG A 8 -14.45 -14.24 -15.87
N LEU A 9 -14.68 -13.81 -14.64
CA LEU A 9 -15.67 -14.42 -13.76
C LEU A 9 -17.08 -13.89 -14.03
N VAL A 10 -18.06 -14.78 -13.94
CA VAL A 10 -19.48 -14.47 -13.97
C VAL A 10 -20.02 -14.51 -12.55
N TYR A 11 -20.63 -13.41 -12.11
CA TYR A 11 -21.27 -13.36 -10.80
C TYR A 11 -22.51 -14.26 -10.78
N SER A 12 -22.58 -15.15 -9.81
CA SER A 12 -23.72 -16.05 -9.64
C SER A 12 -24.09 -16.20 -8.16
N PRO A 13 -25.23 -15.65 -7.70
CA PRO A 13 -25.64 -15.67 -6.29
C PRO A 13 -26.05 -17.06 -5.79
N THR A 14 -26.17 -18.05 -6.68
CA THR A 14 -26.56 -19.42 -6.34
C THR A 14 -25.38 -20.36 -6.15
N VAL A 15 -24.15 -19.89 -6.42
CA VAL A 15 -22.93 -20.67 -6.25
C VAL A 15 -22.62 -20.87 -4.77
N THR A 16 -22.45 -22.13 -4.37
CA THR A 16 -22.20 -22.53 -2.98
C THR A 16 -20.71 -22.74 -2.67
N LEU A 17 -19.91 -23.15 -3.66
CA LEU A 17 -18.46 -23.33 -3.57
C LEU A 17 -17.75 -22.08 -4.06
N ASN A 18 -16.85 -21.52 -3.24
CA ASN A 18 -16.18 -20.25 -3.52
C ASN A 18 -14.68 -20.30 -3.17
N ASP A 19 -14.09 -21.50 -3.09
CA ASP A 19 -12.64 -21.62 -2.98
C ASP A 19 -11.97 -21.26 -4.31
N SER A 20 -10.68 -20.90 -4.25
CA SER A 20 -9.99 -20.38 -5.42
C SER A 20 -9.86 -21.38 -6.58
N LEU A 21 -9.84 -22.69 -6.31
CA LEU A 21 -9.68 -23.70 -7.36
C LEU A 21 -11.00 -23.88 -8.11
N ASP A 22 -12.11 -24.05 -7.38
CA ASP A 22 -13.44 -24.18 -7.99
C ASP A 22 -13.82 -22.94 -8.81
N VAL A 23 -13.53 -21.74 -8.30
CA VAL A 23 -13.80 -20.49 -9.00
C VAL A 23 -12.96 -20.36 -10.27
N PHE A 24 -11.70 -20.84 -10.25
CA PHE A 24 -10.83 -20.84 -11.43
C PHE A 24 -11.36 -21.77 -12.52
N ASP A 25 -11.82 -22.96 -12.15
CA ASP A 25 -12.31 -23.97 -13.09
C ASP A 25 -13.69 -23.60 -13.67
N THR A 26 -14.61 -23.18 -12.81
CA THR A 26 -16.00 -22.88 -13.20
C THR A 26 -16.17 -21.49 -13.80
N ASN A 27 -15.27 -20.56 -13.50
CA ASN A 27 -15.40 -19.13 -13.80
C ASN A 27 -16.69 -18.49 -13.25
N THR A 28 -17.28 -19.06 -12.19
CA THR A 28 -18.49 -18.54 -11.54
C THR A 28 -18.25 -18.36 -10.04
N ALA A 29 -18.72 -17.25 -9.46
CA ALA A 29 -18.51 -16.97 -8.04
C ALA A 29 -19.49 -15.93 -7.48
N VAL A 30 -19.59 -15.87 -6.15
CA VAL A 30 -19.99 -14.64 -5.44
C VAL A 30 -18.75 -13.83 -5.03
N ASP A 31 -18.93 -12.66 -4.45
CA ASP A 31 -17.86 -11.77 -3.99
C ASP A 31 -16.77 -12.46 -3.14
N LEU A 32 -17.14 -13.41 -2.28
CA LEU A 32 -16.18 -14.25 -1.56
C LEU A 32 -15.24 -15.02 -2.52
N GLY A 33 -15.78 -15.61 -3.59
CA GLY A 33 -15.00 -16.34 -4.58
C GLY A 33 -14.10 -15.44 -5.41
N TYR A 34 -14.58 -14.24 -5.77
CA TYR A 34 -13.73 -13.21 -6.39
C TYR A 34 -12.54 -12.85 -5.49
N ALA A 35 -12.78 -12.63 -4.19
CA ALA A 35 -11.73 -12.31 -3.23
C ALA A 35 -10.73 -13.45 -3.02
N ASN A 36 -11.22 -14.70 -2.95
CA ASN A 36 -10.38 -15.90 -2.80
C ASN A 36 -9.48 -16.13 -4.01
N LEU A 37 -10.05 -16.11 -5.23
CA LEU A 37 -9.26 -16.26 -6.45
C LEU A 37 -8.23 -15.14 -6.60
N ALA A 38 -8.62 -13.89 -6.29
CA ALA A 38 -7.71 -12.75 -6.35
C ALA A 38 -6.54 -12.88 -5.38
N CYS A 39 -6.78 -13.29 -4.14
CA CYS A 39 -5.72 -13.54 -3.17
C CYS A 39 -4.80 -14.68 -3.64
N ALA A 40 -5.35 -15.77 -4.19
CA ALA A 40 -4.55 -16.89 -4.69
C ALA A 40 -3.60 -16.44 -5.81
N PHE A 41 -4.12 -15.70 -6.79
CA PHE A 41 -3.33 -15.15 -7.90
C PHE A 41 -2.24 -14.18 -7.44
N LEU A 42 -2.56 -13.27 -6.51
CA LEU A 42 -1.60 -12.31 -5.96
C LEU A 42 -0.48 -13.02 -5.19
N ARG A 43 -0.83 -13.97 -4.32
CA ARG A 43 0.14 -14.74 -3.54
C ARG A 43 1.02 -15.62 -4.42
N ALA A 44 0.47 -16.20 -5.49
CA ALA A 44 1.25 -16.95 -6.49
C ALA A 44 2.28 -16.06 -7.22
N ALA A 45 1.99 -14.77 -7.39
CA ALA A 45 2.91 -13.77 -7.93
C ALA A 45 3.86 -13.16 -6.88
N GLY A 46 3.88 -13.69 -5.64
CA GLY A 46 4.71 -13.17 -4.55
C GLY A 46 4.20 -11.87 -3.90
N ILE A 47 2.97 -11.45 -4.20
CA ILE A 47 2.35 -10.24 -3.65
C ILE A 47 1.48 -10.63 -2.45
N PRO A 48 1.77 -10.13 -1.23
CA PRO A 48 0.92 -10.40 -0.08
C PRO A 48 -0.48 -9.80 -0.27
N ALA A 49 -1.51 -10.62 -0.07
CA ALA A 49 -2.91 -10.21 -0.17
C ALA A 49 -3.75 -10.93 0.88
N LYS A 50 -4.82 -10.32 1.39
CA LYS A 50 -5.76 -10.96 2.35
C LYS A 50 -7.21 -10.52 2.10
N PRO A 51 -8.20 -11.40 2.32
CA PRO A 51 -9.60 -11.03 2.20
C PRO A 51 -10.03 -10.14 3.37
N VAL A 52 -11.01 -9.30 3.12
CA VAL A 52 -11.72 -8.48 4.10
C VAL A 52 -13.22 -8.71 3.91
N ILE A 53 -13.93 -8.76 5.02
CA ILE A 53 -15.39 -8.80 5.06
C ILE A 53 -15.90 -7.53 5.71
N GLY A 54 -17.02 -7.01 5.23
CA GLY A 54 -17.71 -5.89 5.85
C GLY A 54 -19.02 -5.58 5.14
N GLY A 55 -19.44 -4.32 5.20
CA GLY A 55 -20.67 -3.84 4.56
C GLY A 55 -20.41 -2.83 3.47
N VAL A 56 -21.29 -2.78 2.48
CA VAL A 56 -21.33 -1.68 1.51
C VAL A 56 -22.65 -0.95 1.65
N LEU A 57 -22.62 0.38 1.81
CA LEU A 57 -23.85 1.18 1.97
C LEU A 57 -24.64 1.23 0.66
N SER A 58 -25.98 1.34 0.78
CA SER A 58 -26.87 1.45 -0.37
C SER A 58 -27.10 2.89 -0.80
N ASP A 59 -27.47 3.08 -2.07
CA ASP A 59 -28.03 4.32 -2.60
C ASP A 59 -29.25 4.79 -1.81
N ALA A 60 -30.06 3.89 -1.25
CA ALA A 60 -31.15 4.25 -0.33
C ALA A 60 -30.65 4.98 0.95
N THR A 61 -29.38 4.79 1.32
CA THR A 61 -28.76 5.43 2.49
C THR A 61 -28.13 6.76 2.11
N LEU A 62 -27.45 6.85 0.96
CA LEU A 62 -26.59 7.99 0.61
C LEU A 62 -26.98 8.75 -0.67
N GLY A 63 -27.87 8.20 -1.49
CA GLY A 63 -28.35 8.78 -2.76
C GLY A 63 -27.44 8.55 -3.98
N TRP A 64 -26.22 8.04 -3.78
CA TRP A 64 -25.21 7.82 -4.84
C TRP A 64 -24.39 6.53 -4.66
N ALA A 65 -24.66 5.75 -3.62
CA ALA A 65 -23.93 4.53 -3.29
C ALA A 65 -24.42 3.32 -4.14
N TRP A 66 -24.12 2.09 -3.72
CA TRP A 66 -24.46 0.91 -4.52
C TRP A 66 -25.98 0.67 -4.55
N PRO A 67 -26.55 0.27 -5.70
CA PRO A 67 -27.99 -0.02 -5.79
C PRO A 67 -28.36 -1.24 -4.92
N VAL A 68 -29.53 -1.20 -4.31
CA VAL A 68 -30.13 -2.34 -3.60
C VAL A 68 -30.39 -3.50 -4.59
N PRO A 69 -30.13 -4.78 -4.23
CA PRO A 69 -29.68 -5.27 -2.93
C PRO A 69 -28.16 -5.39 -2.77
N GLU A 70 -27.37 -5.01 -3.78
CA GLU A 70 -25.91 -5.10 -3.70
C GLU A 70 -25.34 -4.13 -2.66
N GLY A 71 -25.86 -2.91 -2.65
CA GLY A 71 -25.71 -1.98 -1.54
C GLY A 71 -26.69 -2.33 -0.44
N GLY A 72 -26.28 -2.12 0.80
CA GLY A 72 -27.05 -2.58 1.95
C GLY A 72 -26.82 -4.06 2.28
N ALA A 73 -25.72 -4.65 1.79
CA ALA A 73 -25.39 -6.06 2.02
C ALA A 73 -23.98 -6.24 2.59
N ARG A 74 -23.76 -7.42 3.18
CA ARG A 74 -22.44 -7.89 3.57
C ARG A 74 -21.65 -8.24 2.31
N ARG A 75 -20.42 -7.73 2.21
CA ARG A 75 -19.54 -7.90 1.04
C ARG A 75 -18.15 -8.36 1.40
N TRP A 76 -17.47 -8.97 0.42
CA TRP A 76 -16.06 -9.36 0.49
C TRP A 76 -15.21 -8.60 -0.53
N TRP A 77 -14.05 -8.13 -0.09
CA TRP A 77 -13.00 -7.55 -0.93
C TRP A 77 -11.62 -7.98 -0.44
N ILE A 78 -10.54 -7.39 -0.96
CA ILE A 78 -9.18 -7.76 -0.56
C ILE A 78 -8.36 -6.54 -0.13
N LEU A 79 -7.33 -6.78 0.69
CA LEU A 79 -6.21 -5.88 0.91
C LEU A 79 -5.00 -6.44 0.17
N VAL A 80 -4.32 -5.58 -0.60
CA VAL A 80 -3.09 -5.88 -1.34
C VAL A 80 -1.94 -5.11 -0.69
N TYR A 81 -0.84 -5.77 -0.37
CA TYR A 81 0.32 -5.12 0.21
C TYR A 81 1.21 -4.52 -0.88
N TYR A 82 1.48 -3.22 -0.75
CA TYR A 82 2.45 -2.50 -1.55
C TYR A 82 3.61 -2.07 -0.64
N PRO A 83 4.88 -2.37 -0.99
CA PRO A 83 6.03 -2.02 -0.13
C PRO A 83 6.13 -0.53 0.23
N ASP A 84 5.62 0.35 -0.64
CA ASP A 84 5.66 1.80 -0.45
C ASP A 84 4.43 2.38 0.26
N ARG A 85 3.38 1.58 0.52
CA ARG A 85 2.10 2.08 1.09
C ARG A 85 1.42 1.17 2.11
N GLY A 86 1.94 -0.02 2.35
CA GLY A 86 1.29 -1.00 3.20
C GLY A 86 0.05 -1.61 2.55
N TRP A 87 -0.98 -1.86 3.34
CA TRP A 87 -2.19 -2.56 2.91
C TRP A 87 -3.19 -1.61 2.23
N VAL A 88 -3.41 -1.81 0.93
CA VAL A 88 -4.33 -1.02 0.12
C VAL A 88 -5.56 -1.88 -0.23
N PRO A 89 -6.79 -1.43 0.09
CA PRO A 89 -8.01 -2.14 -0.27
C PRO A 89 -8.26 -2.13 -1.78
N SER A 90 -8.85 -3.21 -2.27
CA SER A 90 -9.24 -3.37 -3.67
C SER A 90 -10.43 -4.31 -3.75
N ASP A 91 -11.45 -3.94 -4.51
CA ASP A 91 -12.59 -4.81 -4.77
C ASP A 91 -12.46 -5.47 -6.17
N PRO A 92 -12.20 -6.80 -6.24
CA PRO A 92 -12.07 -7.52 -7.50
C PRO A 92 -13.40 -7.79 -8.21
N TYR A 93 -14.54 -7.56 -7.56
CA TYR A 93 -15.87 -7.73 -8.13
C TYR A 93 -16.30 -6.50 -8.94
N ARG A 94 -16.35 -5.31 -8.34
CA ARG A 94 -16.96 -4.13 -8.98
C ARG A 94 -15.94 -3.06 -9.36
N THR A 95 -15.20 -2.53 -8.41
CA THR A 95 -14.42 -1.29 -8.63
C THR A 95 -13.06 -1.56 -9.28
N THR A 96 -12.45 -2.72 -9.01
CA THR A 96 -11.13 -3.18 -9.45
C THR A 96 -10.01 -2.22 -9.06
N ASN A 97 -9.06 -2.70 -8.23
CA ASN A 97 -7.93 -1.87 -7.82
C ASN A 97 -8.44 -0.56 -7.17
N TRP A 98 -9.43 -0.60 -6.29
CA TRP A 98 -9.76 0.43 -5.30
C TRP A 98 -11.00 -0.02 -4.53
N VAL A 99 -11.36 0.65 -3.45
CA VAL A 99 -12.69 0.60 -2.85
C VAL A 99 -13.24 2.00 -2.71
N ASP A 100 -14.55 2.15 -2.86
CA ASP A 100 -15.20 3.42 -2.60
C ASP A 100 -15.35 3.70 -1.09
N SER A 101 -15.71 4.94 -0.74
CA SER A 101 -15.91 5.40 0.64
C SER A 101 -17.14 4.78 1.31
N VAL A 102 -17.93 3.97 0.57
CA VAL A 102 -19.09 3.28 1.10
C VAL A 102 -18.78 1.85 1.54
N HIS A 103 -17.53 1.40 1.41
CA HIS A 103 -17.02 0.15 1.99
C HIS A 103 -16.65 0.34 3.47
N LEU A 104 -17.30 -0.41 4.34
CA LEU A 104 -17.11 -0.37 5.78
C LEU A 104 -16.51 -1.68 6.27
N ALA A 105 -15.21 -1.66 6.58
CA ALA A 105 -14.46 -2.78 7.18
C ALA A 105 -14.79 -2.93 8.68
N VAL A 106 -16.05 -3.17 9.03
CA VAL A 106 -16.47 -3.32 10.43
C VAL A 106 -16.79 -4.79 10.71
N VAL A 107 -16.18 -5.35 11.75
CA VAL A 107 -16.38 -6.73 12.20
C VAL A 107 -17.24 -6.74 13.46
N PRO A 108 -18.56 -6.90 13.36
CA PRO A 108 -19.29 -7.64 14.38
C PRO A 108 -20.24 -8.67 13.76
N SER A 109 -20.57 -9.68 14.56
CA SER A 109 -21.36 -10.88 14.22
C SER A 109 -22.73 -10.62 13.62
N ASP A 110 -23.31 -9.43 13.83
CA ASP A 110 -24.71 -9.13 13.54
C ASP A 110 -24.82 -8.04 12.47
N PHE A 111 -24.53 -8.40 11.22
CA PHE A 111 -24.75 -7.52 10.08
C PHE A 111 -26.23 -7.49 9.71
N GLY A 112 -27.02 -6.80 10.53
CA GLY A 112 -28.27 -6.17 10.12
C GLY A 112 -28.01 -4.69 9.96
N LEU A 113 -27.85 -4.20 8.72
CA LEU A 113 -27.69 -2.76 8.44
C LEU A 113 -28.90 -1.90 8.87
N ASN A 114 -29.94 -2.52 9.44
CA ASN A 114 -31.10 -1.87 10.01
C ASN A 114 -30.80 -1.00 11.24
N TYR A 115 -29.63 -1.14 11.88
CA TYR A 115 -29.26 -0.38 13.08
C TYR A 115 -28.03 0.51 12.91
N LEU A 116 -27.32 0.42 11.78
CA LEU A 116 -26.23 1.32 11.47
C LEU A 116 -26.79 2.51 10.69
N TYR A 117 -27.20 3.54 11.42
CA TYR A 117 -27.52 4.82 10.80
C TYR A 117 -26.21 5.51 10.43
N VAL A 118 -26.02 5.72 9.13
CA VAL A 118 -24.88 6.47 8.60
C VAL A 118 -25.43 7.65 7.84
N THR A 119 -25.06 8.86 8.26
CA THR A 119 -25.39 10.09 7.55
C THR A 119 -24.13 10.66 6.95
N ARG A 120 -24.18 11.03 5.66
CA ARG A 120 -23.11 11.77 5.01
C ARG A 120 -23.16 13.23 5.45
N THR A 121 -22.08 13.72 6.05
CA THR A 121 -21.96 15.10 6.53
C THR A 121 -21.27 16.00 5.52
N ASP A 122 -20.33 15.47 4.73
CA ASP A 122 -19.64 16.19 3.66
C ASP A 122 -19.33 15.24 2.48
N HIS A 123 -19.30 15.78 1.26
CA HIS A 123 -18.91 15.09 0.04
C HIS A 123 -18.12 16.02 -0.86
N ARG A 124 -16.89 15.62 -1.19
CA ARG A 124 -16.04 16.37 -2.12
C ARG A 124 -15.49 15.44 -3.17
N GLU A 125 -15.85 15.69 -4.41
CA GLU A 125 -15.34 14.97 -5.58
C GLU A 125 -14.36 15.85 -6.36
N SER A 126 -13.24 15.26 -6.76
CA SER A 126 -12.31 15.81 -7.73
C SER A 126 -11.88 14.69 -8.67
N SER A 127 -11.17 15.03 -9.75
CA SER A 127 -10.60 14.04 -10.67
C SER A 127 -9.61 13.07 -10.02
N MET A 128 -9.19 13.32 -8.77
CA MET A 128 -8.09 12.59 -8.11
C MET A 128 -8.43 12.05 -6.73
N THR A 129 -9.49 12.56 -6.09
CA THR A 129 -9.89 12.20 -4.72
C THR A 129 -11.40 12.32 -4.63
N MET A 130 -12.07 11.35 -4.01
CA MET A 130 -13.29 11.67 -3.29
C MET A 130 -13.12 11.40 -1.80
N VAL A 131 -13.73 12.27 -1.01
CA VAL A 131 -13.73 12.20 0.45
C VAL A 131 -15.19 12.25 0.87
N ASP A 132 -15.60 11.26 1.66
CA ASP A 132 -16.87 11.29 2.38
C ASP A 132 -16.59 11.25 3.87
N GLU A 133 -17.23 12.17 4.57
CA GLU A 133 -17.29 12.16 6.02
C GLU A 133 -18.64 11.58 6.43
N LEU A 134 -18.58 10.51 7.24
CA LEU A 134 -19.73 9.75 7.68
C LEU A 134 -19.84 9.85 9.20
N ALA A 135 -21.03 10.15 9.71
CA ALA A 135 -21.32 10.20 11.13
C ALA A 135 -22.41 9.18 11.50
N ARG A 136 -22.30 8.62 12.72
CA ARG A 136 -23.43 7.93 13.36
C ARG A 136 -24.31 8.98 14.04
N PRO A 137 -25.63 8.97 13.84
CA PRO A 137 -26.50 9.86 14.58
C PRO A 137 -26.58 9.42 16.06
N ASP A 138 -26.35 10.40 16.91
CA ASP A 138 -26.84 10.56 18.29
C ASP A 138 -26.04 10.01 19.49
N ASP A 139 -25.03 9.13 19.31
CA ASP A 139 -24.23 8.63 20.45
C ASP A 139 -22.79 9.19 20.58
N PHE A 140 -22.36 10.03 19.63
CA PHE A 140 -21.07 10.72 19.69
C PHE A 140 -21.27 12.21 19.38
N PRO A 141 -20.77 13.13 20.22
CA PRO A 141 -20.91 14.57 19.96
C PRO A 141 -20.34 14.90 18.58
N ALA A 142 -21.09 15.68 17.79
CA ALA A 142 -20.69 16.14 16.46
C ALA A 142 -19.24 16.68 16.51
N GLY A 143 -18.31 15.94 15.92
CA GLY A 143 -16.86 16.20 16.03
C GLY A 143 -15.97 14.97 15.78
N ASP A 144 -16.48 13.75 16.01
CA ASP A 144 -15.75 12.49 15.74
C ASP A 144 -16.10 11.86 14.38
N GLY A 145 -16.10 12.67 13.32
CA GLY A 145 -16.22 12.15 11.96
C GLY A 145 -15.03 11.23 11.64
N THR A 146 -15.28 9.95 11.36
CA THR A 146 -14.23 9.09 10.81
C THR A 146 -14.15 9.35 9.32
N SER A 147 -13.11 10.05 8.87
CA SER A 147 -12.81 10.18 7.45
C SER A 147 -12.48 8.80 6.88
N LEU A 148 -13.35 8.27 6.02
CA LEU A 148 -13.07 7.04 5.29
C LEU A 148 -12.30 7.42 4.03
N LEU A 149 -10.99 7.25 4.09
CA LEU A 149 -10.14 7.42 2.94
C LEU A 149 -10.38 6.27 1.97
N MET A 150 -10.87 6.60 0.78
CA MET A 150 -10.80 5.68 -0.36
C MET A 150 -9.34 5.38 -0.64
N ALA A 151 -9.03 4.11 -0.81
CA ALA A 151 -7.71 3.70 -1.23
C ALA A 151 -7.86 2.91 -2.52
N GLY A 152 -7.45 3.56 -3.61
CA GLY A 152 -7.00 2.87 -4.80
C GLY A 152 -5.49 2.65 -4.74
N PRO A 153 -4.93 1.67 -5.47
CA PRO A 153 -3.57 1.81 -5.91
C PRO A 153 -3.47 3.15 -6.64
N PRO A 154 -2.32 3.81 -6.53
CA PRO A 154 -2.12 5.06 -7.22
C PRO A 154 -2.50 4.88 -8.69
N SER A 155 -3.10 5.92 -9.25
CA SER A 155 -3.24 6.14 -10.68
C SER A 155 -1.86 6.24 -11.33
N VAL A 156 -1.02 5.20 -11.29
CA VAL A 156 0.36 5.12 -11.83
C VAL A 156 1.29 6.28 -11.39
N LYS A 157 0.84 7.18 -10.51
CA LYS A 157 1.59 8.34 -10.03
C LYS A 157 2.35 7.98 -8.75
N ALA A 158 3.26 7.02 -8.85
CA ALA A 158 4.49 7.09 -8.07
C ALA A 158 5.34 8.20 -8.72
N LEU A 159 5.23 9.42 -8.19
CA LEU A 159 5.77 10.62 -8.83
C LEU A 159 7.28 10.75 -8.67
N LEU A 160 7.84 10.22 -7.59
CA LEU A 160 9.28 10.12 -7.39
C LEU A 160 9.63 8.63 -7.23
N GLN A 161 10.49 8.14 -8.12
CA GLN A 161 11.04 6.80 -8.11
C GLN A 161 12.50 6.89 -7.68
N ALA A 162 12.96 5.95 -6.87
CA ALA A 162 14.33 5.85 -6.44
C ALA A 162 14.82 4.42 -6.65
N GLU A 163 15.95 4.27 -7.34
CA GLU A 163 16.61 3.00 -7.56
C GLU A 163 18.05 3.06 -7.02
N PRO A 164 18.42 2.15 -6.10
CA PRO A 164 17.58 1.12 -5.49
C PRO A 164 16.54 1.69 -4.51
N SER A 165 15.45 0.95 -4.27
CA SER A 165 14.35 1.36 -3.36
C SER A 165 14.59 1.01 -1.89
N VAL A 166 15.60 0.18 -1.63
CA VAL A 166 16.16 -0.19 -0.32
C VAL A 166 17.66 -0.35 -0.54
N TYR A 167 18.48 0.09 0.42
CA TYR A 167 19.92 -0.13 0.37
C TYR A 167 20.38 -0.92 1.59
N SER A 168 21.22 -1.94 1.37
CA SER A 168 21.76 -2.79 2.43
C SER A 168 23.24 -2.98 2.19
N LEU A 169 24.05 -2.74 3.22
CA LEU A 169 25.50 -2.77 3.11
C LEU A 169 26.14 -3.30 4.40
N ALA A 170 27.30 -3.93 4.25
CA ALA A 170 28.12 -4.41 5.36
C ALA A 170 29.51 -3.76 5.26
N LEU A 171 29.97 -3.12 6.34
CA LEU A 171 31.28 -2.49 6.44
C LEU A 171 32.18 -3.22 7.41
N ASP A 172 33.46 -3.26 7.04
CA ASP A 172 34.54 -3.65 7.93
C ASP A 172 34.78 -2.52 8.94
N ALA A 173 34.86 -2.84 10.22
CA ALA A 173 35.20 -1.86 11.26
C ALA A 173 36.56 -1.17 11.02
N SER A 174 37.48 -1.82 10.30
CA SER A 174 38.77 -1.25 9.87
C SER A 174 38.69 -0.33 8.65
N ALA A 175 37.57 -0.35 7.92
CA ALA A 175 37.30 0.50 6.77
C ALA A 175 35.84 1.01 6.80
N PRO A 176 35.48 1.89 7.77
CA PRO A 176 34.10 2.24 8.08
C PRO A 176 33.47 3.28 7.13
N VAL A 177 34.07 3.52 5.96
CA VAL A 177 33.62 4.55 5.01
C VAL A 177 33.38 3.95 3.63
N THR A 178 32.22 4.23 3.03
CA THR A 178 31.88 3.83 1.65
C THR A 178 31.01 4.87 0.97
N SER A 179 30.86 4.79 -0.36
CA SER A 179 29.82 5.55 -1.07
C SER A 179 28.89 4.64 -1.87
N PHE A 180 27.68 5.14 -2.14
CA PHE A 180 26.68 4.49 -2.99
C PHE A 180 25.86 5.54 -3.75
N THR A 181 25.18 5.11 -4.81
CA THR A 181 24.36 6.00 -5.62
C THR A 181 22.89 5.60 -5.61
N ILE A 182 22.02 6.60 -5.62
CA ILE A 182 20.59 6.44 -5.87
C ILE A 182 20.22 7.23 -7.11
N THR A 183 19.60 6.56 -8.08
CA THR A 183 19.02 7.20 -9.24
C THR A 183 17.58 7.60 -8.93
N LEU A 184 17.29 8.88 -9.06
CA LEU A 184 15.96 9.47 -8.91
C LEU A 184 15.34 9.67 -10.29
N ALA A 185 14.15 9.12 -10.48
CA ALA A 185 13.37 9.29 -11.69
C ALA A 185 11.96 9.77 -11.35
N SER A 186 11.28 10.33 -12.34
CA SER A 186 9.88 10.72 -12.21
C SER A 186 9.08 10.31 -13.43
N ARG A 187 7.81 10.01 -13.22
CA ARG A 187 6.82 9.88 -14.30
C ARG A 187 6.15 11.20 -14.67
N ARG A 188 6.50 12.31 -13.99
CA ARG A 188 6.19 13.69 -14.39
C ARG A 188 7.35 14.28 -15.18
N CYS A 189 7.09 15.36 -15.92
CA CYS A 189 8.13 16.17 -16.54
C CYS A 189 8.97 16.86 -15.47
N ASN A 190 10.03 16.20 -15.02
CA ASN A 190 11.13 16.75 -14.21
C ASN A 190 10.72 17.52 -12.93
N PRO A 191 9.90 16.96 -12.03
CA PRO A 191 9.59 17.60 -10.75
C PRO A 191 10.86 17.84 -9.93
N ALA A 192 10.82 18.91 -9.14
CA ALA A 192 11.85 19.21 -8.16
C ALA A 192 11.75 18.23 -6.99
N TRP A 193 12.89 17.86 -6.41
CA TRP A 193 12.99 16.98 -5.26
C TRP A 193 13.85 17.60 -4.18
N GLN A 194 13.59 17.20 -2.94
CA GLN A 194 14.35 17.60 -1.76
C GLN A 194 14.49 16.41 -0.81
N LEU A 195 15.67 16.26 -0.21
CA LEU A 195 15.94 15.35 0.89
C LEU A 195 15.62 16.06 2.20
N THR A 196 14.68 15.51 2.96
CA THR A 196 14.15 16.13 4.18
C THR A 196 14.68 15.48 5.46
N GLU A 197 15.06 14.20 5.39
CA GLU A 197 15.55 13.45 6.55
C GLU A 197 16.61 12.44 6.13
N GLN A 198 17.64 12.32 6.97
CA GLN A 198 18.75 11.37 6.84
C GLN A 198 19.40 11.14 8.22
N ALA A 199 20.08 10.02 8.40
CA ALA A 199 20.95 9.83 9.57
C ALA A 199 22.25 10.64 9.47
N GLU A 200 22.82 10.99 10.63
CA GLU A 200 24.05 11.78 10.74
C GLU A 200 25.28 11.09 10.11
N TRP A 201 25.30 9.76 10.08
CA TRP A 201 26.35 8.95 9.46
C TRP A 201 26.22 8.81 7.93
N ILE A 202 25.23 9.48 7.31
CA ILE A 202 25.04 9.52 5.85
C ILE A 202 25.15 10.96 5.36
N THR A 203 26.04 11.21 4.40
CA THR A 203 26.23 12.53 3.78
C THR A 203 25.92 12.47 2.28
N PRO A 204 24.88 13.16 1.79
CA PRO A 204 24.55 13.24 0.37
C PRO A 204 25.42 14.26 -0.35
N SER A 205 25.69 14.04 -1.64
CA SER A 205 26.32 15.03 -2.51
C SER A 205 25.38 16.17 -2.90
N LEU A 206 24.06 15.91 -2.88
CA LEU A 206 23.00 16.86 -3.20
C LEU A 206 21.81 16.64 -2.26
N THR A 207 21.27 17.72 -1.70
CA THR A 207 20.05 17.67 -0.86
C THR A 207 18.79 18.12 -1.60
N SER A 208 18.91 18.65 -2.82
CA SER A 208 17.79 18.99 -3.69
C SER A 208 18.20 19.03 -5.16
N GLY A 209 17.22 18.97 -6.06
CA GLY A 209 17.45 19.02 -7.49
C GLY A 209 16.17 18.86 -8.31
N SER A 210 16.32 18.51 -9.58
CA SER A 210 15.21 18.11 -10.46
C SER A 210 15.45 16.69 -10.96
N THR A 211 14.38 15.93 -11.17
CA THR A 211 14.47 14.60 -11.77
C THR A 211 14.59 14.70 -13.30
N PRO A 212 15.23 13.74 -14.01
CA PRO A 212 16.02 12.65 -13.46
C PRO A 212 17.35 13.14 -12.85
N ALA A 213 17.77 12.52 -11.75
CA ALA A 213 19.01 12.84 -11.05
C ALA A 213 19.72 11.58 -10.56
N THR A 214 21.03 11.64 -10.37
CA THR A 214 21.78 10.63 -9.62
C THR A 214 22.43 11.32 -8.44
N VAL A 215 22.14 10.85 -7.24
CA VAL A 215 22.70 11.38 -5.99
C VAL A 215 23.66 10.35 -5.42
N GLU A 216 24.85 10.81 -5.06
CA GLU A 216 25.84 9.99 -4.36
C GLU A 216 25.71 10.23 -2.86
N PHE A 217 25.75 9.17 -2.08
CA PHE A 217 25.69 9.18 -0.64
C PHE A 217 26.97 8.57 -0.09
N THR A 218 27.64 9.28 0.81
CA THR A 218 28.77 8.79 1.58
C THR A 218 28.29 8.31 2.92
N VAL A 219 28.64 7.08 3.29
CA VAL A 219 28.39 6.48 4.60
C VAL A 219 29.69 6.58 5.39
N ASP A 220 29.65 7.23 6.54
CA ASP A 220 30.75 7.28 7.51
C ASP A 220 30.29 6.67 8.83
N ALA A 221 30.64 5.40 9.03
CA ALA A 221 30.31 4.63 10.22
C ALA A 221 31.40 4.70 11.31
N SER A 222 32.39 5.60 11.19
CA SER A 222 33.54 5.64 12.10
C SER A 222 33.18 5.94 13.56
N ALA A 223 32.05 6.63 13.77
CA ALA A 223 31.51 6.95 15.09
C ALA A 223 30.42 5.98 15.58
N LEU A 224 30.11 4.93 14.80
CA LEU A 224 29.10 3.94 15.15
C LEU A 224 29.73 2.75 15.86
N GLU A 225 29.02 2.22 16.84
CA GLU A 225 29.40 0.95 17.49
C GLU A 225 29.24 -0.23 16.51
N PRO A 226 30.08 -1.26 16.57
CA PRO A 226 29.89 -2.49 15.80
C PRO A 226 28.50 -3.10 16.05
N GLY A 227 27.80 -3.49 14.99
CA GLY A 227 26.46 -4.05 15.08
C GLY A 227 25.57 -3.68 13.89
N TRP A 228 24.27 -3.89 14.08
CA TRP A 228 23.25 -3.57 13.07
C TRP A 228 22.66 -2.19 13.32
N HIS A 229 22.58 -1.40 12.24
CA HIS A 229 22.06 -0.03 12.23
C HIS A 229 21.04 0.12 11.12
N GLN A 230 19.95 0.83 11.40
CA GLN A 230 18.89 1.13 10.44
C GLN A 230 18.67 2.64 10.39
N SER A 231 18.53 3.18 9.19
CA SER A 231 18.13 4.57 8.92
C SER A 231 17.14 4.62 7.77
N GLU A 232 16.45 5.74 7.64
CA GLU A 232 15.62 6.05 6.48
C GLU A 232 16.11 7.34 5.81
N LEU A 233 16.07 7.39 4.48
CA LEU A 233 16.19 8.62 3.72
C LEU A 233 14.79 9.05 3.29
N LEU A 234 14.36 10.25 3.70
CA LEU A 234 13.07 10.79 3.31
C LEU A 234 13.24 11.83 2.20
N LEU A 235 12.70 11.54 1.03
CA LEU A 235 12.67 12.44 -0.12
C LEU A 235 11.26 13.00 -0.30
N SER A 236 11.12 14.25 -0.70
CA SER A 236 9.85 14.89 -1.03
C SER A 236 9.89 15.57 -2.40
N THR A 237 8.78 15.56 -3.13
CA THR A 237 8.60 16.45 -4.29
C THR A 237 8.36 17.88 -3.81
N ALA A 238 9.12 18.85 -4.32
CA ALA A 238 9.06 20.25 -3.89
C ALA A 238 7.95 21.07 -4.58
N ASP A 239 7.18 20.44 -5.47
CA ASP A 239 6.10 21.10 -6.20
C ASP A 239 4.93 21.39 -5.24
N GLY A 240 4.43 22.62 -5.19
CA GLY A 240 3.42 23.15 -4.25
C GLY A 240 2.01 22.54 -4.34
N GLU A 241 1.91 21.21 -4.39
CA GLU A 241 0.69 20.44 -4.20
C GLU A 241 0.23 20.48 -2.75
N TYR A 242 -1.09 20.32 -2.56
CA TYR A 242 -1.75 20.32 -1.25
C TYR A 242 -1.25 19.21 -0.31
N VAL A 243 -0.57 18.19 -0.86
CA VAL A 243 0.11 17.11 -0.12
C VAL A 243 1.44 16.79 -0.85
N PRO A 244 2.62 17.00 -0.24
CA PRO A 244 3.90 16.63 -0.85
C PRO A 244 4.01 15.10 -0.95
N TYR A 245 4.49 14.60 -2.10
CA TYR A 245 4.75 13.17 -2.24
C TYR A 245 6.08 12.84 -1.60
N THR A 246 6.04 12.01 -0.56
CA THR A 246 7.23 11.53 0.12
C THR A 246 7.61 10.12 -0.33
N ARG A 247 8.92 9.87 -0.37
CA ARG A 247 9.51 8.56 -0.63
C ARG A 247 10.52 8.26 0.47
N SER A 248 10.23 7.24 1.27
CA SER A 248 11.21 6.67 2.21
C SER A 248 12.04 5.60 1.50
N ILE A 249 13.36 5.62 1.75
CA ILE A 249 14.32 4.62 1.30
C ILE A 249 15.02 4.06 2.55
N PRO A 250 14.70 2.83 2.96
CA PRO A 250 15.36 2.18 4.08
C PRO A 250 16.84 1.89 3.77
N ILE A 251 17.71 2.19 4.73
CA ILE A 251 19.14 1.91 4.71
C ILE A 251 19.47 0.97 5.87
N HIS A 252 20.06 -0.17 5.54
CA HIS A 252 20.50 -1.19 6.49
C HIS A 252 22.02 -1.26 6.46
N LEU A 253 22.65 -1.07 7.62
CA LEU A 253 24.09 -1.15 7.79
C LEU A 253 24.42 -2.25 8.81
N ILE A 254 25.38 -3.11 8.48
CA ILE A 254 26.05 -3.98 9.44
C ILE A 254 27.52 -3.54 9.52
N LEU A 255 27.94 -3.06 10.68
CA LEU A 255 29.34 -2.75 10.96
C LEU A 255 29.93 -3.89 11.78
N GLY A 256 30.99 -4.54 11.30
CA GLY A 256 31.61 -5.64 12.01
C GLY A 256 32.95 -6.03 11.43
N ASP A 257 33.62 -6.98 12.08
CA ASP A 257 34.83 -7.58 11.53
C ASP A 257 34.49 -8.30 10.21
N PRO A 258 35.44 -8.39 9.27
CA PRO A 258 35.21 -9.07 8.01
C PRO A 258 34.80 -10.52 8.32
N LEU A 259 33.75 -11.00 7.63
CA LEU A 259 33.35 -12.41 7.68
C LEU A 259 34.58 -13.25 7.30
N GLN A 260 35.28 -13.79 8.29
CA GLN A 260 36.29 -14.79 8.02
C GLN A 260 35.56 -15.95 7.34
N HIS A 261 35.99 -16.29 6.13
CA HIS A 261 35.46 -17.43 5.40
C HIS A 261 35.50 -18.66 6.31
N VAL A 262 34.35 -19.08 6.83
CA VAL A 262 34.25 -20.33 7.57
C VAL A 262 34.38 -21.44 6.54
N TYR A 263 35.60 -21.96 6.36
CA TYR A 263 35.81 -23.23 5.67
C TYR A 263 35.07 -24.31 6.47
N MET A 264 33.88 -24.71 6.01
CA MET A 264 33.26 -25.93 6.51
C MET A 264 34.20 -27.10 6.18
N PRO A 265 34.68 -27.89 7.16
CA PRO A 265 35.35 -29.14 6.84
C PRO A 265 34.31 -30.07 6.20
N LEU A 266 34.52 -30.41 4.94
CA LEU A 266 33.80 -31.52 4.28
C LEU A 266 34.08 -32.79 5.10
N ALA A 267 33.09 -33.23 5.87
CA ALA A 267 33.10 -34.57 6.43
C ALA A 267 33.03 -35.57 5.27
N ARG A 268 34.17 -36.15 4.89
CA ARG A 268 34.19 -37.32 4.02
C ARG A 268 33.53 -38.48 4.78
N ARG A 269 32.48 -39.04 4.20
CA ARG A 269 32.04 -40.41 4.48
C ARG A 269 33.03 -41.41 3.86
#